data_AF-A0A8D2QCU9-F1
#
_entry.id   AF-A0A8D2QCU9-F1
#
_cell.length_a   1.000
_cell.length_b   1.000
_cell.length_c   1.000
_cell.angle_alpha   90.00
_cell.angle_beta   90.00
_cell.angle_gamma   90.00
#
_symmetry.space_group_name_H-M   'P 1'
#
loop_
_entity.id
_entity.type
_entity.pdbx_description
1 polymer ?
#
loop_
_entity_poly.entity_id
_entity_poly.type
_entity_poly.pdbx_seq_one_letter_code
_entity_poly.pdbx_strand_id
1 'polypeptide(L)'
;CFSHFLLLKPGCFQGILFFSSFSRTCGVVFALGALFNTFWLMEVGRFIFGIGGESLAVAQNTYAVSWFKGKELNLVFGLQLSMARIGSTVNMNIMGWIYSRVQDLLGHAGPSTLGLALLIGGVTCVFSLSCALVLAYLDRRAERLLCKEQGKTGEVIKLTDVKDFSLSLWLIFVICVCYYAAVFPFIGLGKVFFIEKFRFSPQEASAINSIVYIISAPMSPVFGLLVDKVGKNIIWVLCAVVTTLASHILLSLIAIFCIYLGCKHSLQCM
;
A
#
# COMPACT_ATOMS: atom_id res chain seq x y z
N CYS A 1 2.92 -9.83 -13.79
CA CYS A 1 3.30 -10.97 -14.67
C CYS A 1 4.52 -11.75 -14.13
N PHE A 2 5.65 -11.10 -13.84
CA PHE A 2 6.84 -11.77 -13.26
C PHE A 2 6.59 -12.42 -11.88
N SER A 3 5.90 -11.73 -10.97
CA SER A 3 5.55 -12.27 -9.65
C SER A 3 4.58 -13.45 -9.74
N HIS A 4 3.65 -13.44 -10.70
CA HIS A 4 2.73 -14.55 -10.95
C HIS A 4 3.46 -15.78 -11.51
N PHE A 5 4.45 -15.59 -12.38
CA PHE A 5 5.30 -16.67 -12.89
C PHE A 5 6.17 -17.32 -11.80
N LEU A 6 6.67 -16.52 -10.84
CA LEU A 6 7.41 -17.01 -9.66
C LEU A 6 6.52 -17.73 -8.64
N LEU A 7 5.22 -17.47 -8.62
CA LEU A 7 4.24 -18.11 -7.73
C LEU A 7 3.69 -19.45 -8.27
N LEU A 8 3.93 -19.74 -9.54
CA LEU A 8 3.40 -20.95 -10.21
C LEU A 8 4.34 -22.17 -10.08
N LYS A 9 5.63 -21.98 -9.76
CA LYS A 9 6.61 -23.08 -9.66
C LYS A 9 6.75 -23.65 -8.24
N PRO A 10 7.03 -22.84 -7.20
CA PRO A 10 6.77 -23.21 -5.82
C PRO A 10 5.31 -22.84 -5.49
N GLY A 11 4.54 -23.71 -4.82
CA GLY A 11 3.13 -23.43 -4.49
C GLY A 11 2.92 -22.05 -3.85
N CYS A 12 1.70 -21.50 -3.95
CA CYS A 12 1.35 -20.14 -3.49
C CYS A 12 1.90 -19.81 -2.09
N PHE A 13 1.92 -20.80 -1.19
CA PHE A 13 2.45 -20.67 0.15
C PHE A 13 3.98 -20.40 0.19
N GLN A 14 4.78 -21.21 -0.51
CA GLN A 14 6.23 -21.02 -0.59
C GLN A 14 6.57 -19.66 -1.18
N GLY A 15 5.73 -19.16 -2.10
CA GLY A 15 5.81 -17.80 -2.62
C GLY A 15 5.69 -16.73 -1.54
N ILE A 16 4.63 -16.77 -0.72
CA ILE A 16 4.41 -15.81 0.38
C ILE A 16 5.59 -15.84 1.36
N LEU A 17 6.07 -17.04 1.74
CA LEU A 17 7.19 -17.17 2.66
C LEU A 17 8.50 -16.62 2.07
N PHE A 18 8.75 -16.91 0.79
CA PHE A 18 9.92 -16.40 0.07
C PHE A 18 9.89 -14.87 -0.01
N PHE A 19 8.80 -14.28 -0.49
CA PHE A 19 8.69 -12.83 -0.65
C PHE A 19 8.65 -12.09 0.70
N SER A 20 8.07 -12.68 1.75
CA SER A 20 8.12 -12.11 3.10
C SER A 20 9.53 -12.14 3.69
N SER A 21 10.28 -13.24 3.49
CA SER A 21 11.67 -13.34 3.94
C SER A 21 12.58 -12.39 3.17
N PHE A 22 12.37 -12.30 1.86
CA PHE A 22 13.09 -11.40 0.96
C PHE A 22 12.87 -9.93 1.34
N SER A 23 11.63 -9.52 1.55
CA SER A 23 11.29 -8.14 1.95
C SER A 23 11.92 -7.79 3.30
N ARG A 24 11.94 -8.72 4.25
CA ARG A 24 12.63 -8.52 5.55
C ARG A 24 14.12 -8.26 5.35
N THR A 25 14.80 -9.09 4.55
CA THR A 25 16.24 -8.92 4.28
C THR A 25 16.53 -7.58 3.61
N CYS A 26 15.70 -7.15 2.66
CA CYS A 26 15.87 -5.86 2.00
C CYS A 26 15.64 -4.68 2.96
N GLY A 27 14.70 -4.79 3.89
CA GLY A 27 14.48 -3.80 4.95
C GLY A 27 15.70 -3.65 5.87
N VAL A 28 16.37 -4.76 6.20
CA VAL A 28 17.63 -4.72 6.97
C VAL A 28 18.73 -4.06 6.15
N VAL A 29 18.88 -4.39 4.87
CA VAL A 29 19.86 -3.74 3.97
C VAL A 29 19.61 -2.23 3.89
N PHE A 30 18.36 -1.81 3.79
CA PHE A 30 17.99 -0.38 3.80
C PHE A 30 18.37 0.30 5.12
N ALA A 31 18.07 -0.32 6.27
CA ALA A 31 18.43 0.20 7.58
C ALA A 31 19.96 0.27 7.78
N LEU A 32 20.71 -0.73 7.34
CA LEU A 32 22.18 -0.73 7.36
C LEU A 32 22.74 0.37 6.45
N GLY A 33 22.17 0.58 5.26
CA GLY A 33 22.54 1.69 4.37
C GLY A 33 22.39 3.05 5.04
N ALA A 34 21.33 3.24 5.82
CA ALA A 34 21.14 4.45 6.61
C ALA A 34 22.16 4.56 7.76
N LEU A 35 22.47 3.46 8.46
CA LEU A 35 23.48 3.45 9.54
C LEU A 35 24.88 3.84 9.04
N PHE A 36 25.29 3.33 7.88
CA PHE A 36 26.59 3.60 7.27
C PHE A 36 26.61 4.87 6.39
N ASN A 37 25.49 5.60 6.31
CA ASN A 37 25.32 6.79 5.47
C ASN A 37 25.66 6.56 3.99
N THR A 38 25.40 5.35 3.49
CA THR A 38 25.68 4.97 2.10
C THR A 38 24.43 5.15 1.27
N PHE A 39 24.30 6.31 0.62
CA PHE A 39 23.13 6.67 -0.19
C PHE A 39 22.77 5.61 -1.24
N TRP A 40 23.76 5.09 -1.98
CA TRP A 40 23.54 4.04 -2.97
C TRP A 40 22.94 2.75 -2.39
N LEU A 41 23.35 2.37 -1.17
CA LEU A 41 22.84 1.18 -0.51
C LEU A 41 21.39 1.39 -0.05
N MET A 42 21.03 2.60 0.37
CA MET A 42 19.65 2.97 0.69
C MET A 42 18.73 2.90 -0.54
N GLU A 43 19.14 3.45 -1.67
CA GLU A 43 18.34 3.43 -2.90
C GLU A 43 18.14 2.01 -3.43
N VAL A 44 19.21 1.20 -3.46
CA VAL A 44 19.12 -0.21 -3.84
C VAL A 44 18.22 -0.99 -2.87
N GLY A 45 18.38 -0.80 -1.56
CA GLY A 45 17.54 -1.43 -0.55
C GLY A 45 16.06 -1.10 -0.73
N ARG A 46 15.74 0.17 -0.99
CA ARG A 46 14.37 0.64 -1.25
C ARG A 46 13.80 0.05 -2.53
N PHE A 47 14.58 0.04 -3.61
CA PHE A 47 14.16 -0.51 -4.90
C PHE A 47 13.83 -2.00 -4.80
N ILE A 48 14.73 -2.79 -4.20
CA ILE A 48 14.54 -4.24 -4.06
C ILE A 48 13.38 -4.53 -3.09
N PHE A 49 13.27 -3.77 -1.98
CA PHE A 49 12.13 -3.87 -1.06
C PHE A 49 10.79 -3.63 -1.77
N GLY A 50 10.73 -2.65 -2.68
CA GLY A 50 9.54 -2.38 -3.49
C GLY A 50 9.15 -3.56 -4.37
N ILE A 51 10.11 -4.16 -5.09
CA ILE A 51 9.86 -5.34 -5.93
C ILE A 51 9.36 -6.52 -5.09
N GLY A 52 9.95 -6.72 -3.90
CA GLY A 52 9.54 -7.76 -2.94
C GLY A 52 8.12 -7.53 -2.41
N GLY A 53 7.80 -6.29 -2.03
CA GLY A 53 6.50 -5.90 -1.49
C GLY A 53 5.36 -6.07 -2.51
N GLU A 54 5.54 -5.58 -3.73
CA GLU A 54 4.55 -5.75 -4.81
C GLU A 54 4.33 -7.23 -5.15
N SER A 55 5.40 -8.02 -5.17
CA SER A 55 5.30 -9.47 -5.42
C SER A 55 4.59 -10.20 -4.28
N LEU A 56 4.83 -9.81 -3.03
CA LEU A 56 4.12 -10.33 -1.86
C LEU A 56 2.62 -9.98 -1.91
N ALA A 57 2.27 -8.76 -2.31
CA ALA A 57 0.87 -8.33 -2.42
C ALA A 57 0.12 -9.16 -3.49
N VAL A 58 0.74 -9.42 -4.65
CA VAL A 58 0.16 -10.31 -5.66
C VAL A 58 -0.04 -11.73 -5.11
N ALA A 59 0.93 -12.27 -4.38
CA ALA A 59 0.83 -13.59 -3.76
C ALA A 59 -0.33 -13.68 -2.75
N GLN A 60 -0.49 -12.65 -1.92
CA GLN A 60 -1.59 -12.56 -0.95
C GLN A 60 -2.94 -12.49 -1.64
N ASN A 61 -3.06 -11.68 -2.70
CA ASN A 61 -4.31 -11.54 -3.46
C ASN A 61 -4.70 -12.85 -4.14
N THR A 62 -3.75 -13.55 -4.77
CA THR A 62 -3.99 -14.86 -5.38
C THR A 62 -4.40 -15.90 -4.33
N TYR A 63 -3.74 -15.89 -3.16
CA TYR A 63 -4.11 -16.78 -2.05
C TYR A 63 -5.55 -16.53 -1.58
N ALA A 64 -5.92 -15.26 -1.37
CA ALA A 64 -7.28 -14.88 -0.97
C ALA A 64 -8.34 -15.38 -1.97
N VAL A 65 -8.10 -15.22 -3.28
CA VAL A 65 -9.02 -15.70 -4.34
C VAL A 65 -9.11 -17.23 -4.38
N SER A 66 -8.04 -17.94 -4.00
CA SER A 66 -8.06 -19.40 -3.94
C SER A 66 -8.89 -19.94 -2.77
N TRP A 67 -8.97 -19.19 -1.67
CA TRP A 67 -9.68 -19.56 -0.45
C TRP A 67 -11.13 -19.09 -0.46
N PHE A 68 -11.38 -17.88 -0.93
CA PHE A 68 -12.69 -17.24 -0.97
C PHE A 68 -13.21 -17.16 -2.40
N LYS A 69 -14.42 -17.67 -2.64
CA LYS A 69 -15.09 -17.62 -3.96
C LYS A 69 -16.50 -17.07 -3.82
N GLY A 70 -16.96 -16.33 -4.82
CA GLY A 70 -18.34 -15.85 -4.88
C GLY A 70 -18.56 -14.55 -4.09
N LYS A 71 -19.51 -14.57 -3.15
CA LYS A 71 -20.13 -13.37 -2.53
C LYS A 71 -19.35 -12.75 -1.37
N GLU A 72 -18.14 -13.20 -1.07
CA GLU A 72 -17.33 -12.65 0.04
C GLU A 72 -15.95 -12.15 -0.42
N LEU A 73 -15.69 -12.21 -1.72
CA LEU A 73 -14.37 -11.91 -2.26
C LEU A 73 -14.03 -10.43 -2.13
N ASN A 74 -14.97 -9.52 -2.42
CA ASN A 74 -14.70 -8.09 -2.33
C ASN A 74 -14.60 -7.62 -0.87
N LEU A 75 -15.33 -8.25 0.05
CA LEU A 75 -15.16 -8.04 1.49
C LEU A 75 -13.73 -8.37 1.95
N VAL A 76 -13.19 -9.52 1.54
CA VAL A 76 -11.84 -9.94 1.94
C VAL A 76 -10.79 -8.95 1.42
N PHE A 77 -10.90 -8.51 0.17
CA PHE A 77 -10.04 -7.45 -0.35
C PHE A 77 -10.22 -6.11 0.38
N GLY A 78 -11.45 -5.79 0.78
CA GLY A 78 -11.75 -4.63 1.63
C GLY A 78 -11.10 -4.70 3.01
N LEU A 79 -11.11 -5.87 3.66
CA LEU A 79 -10.44 -6.12 4.94
C LEU A 79 -8.92 -6.06 4.79
N GLN A 80 -8.36 -6.64 3.74
CA GLN A 80 -6.93 -6.57 3.45
C GLN A 80 -6.47 -5.12 3.26
N LEU A 81 -7.23 -4.34 2.48
CA LEU A 81 -6.95 -2.92 2.30
C LEU A 81 -7.08 -2.15 3.62
N SER A 82 -8.11 -2.44 4.42
CA SER A 82 -8.29 -1.84 5.76
C SER A 82 -7.05 -2.01 6.64
N MET A 83 -6.54 -3.25 6.73
CA MET A 83 -5.33 -3.54 7.51
C MET A 83 -4.11 -2.80 6.98
N ALA A 84 -3.95 -2.68 5.66
CA ALA A 84 -2.87 -1.90 5.06
C ALA A 84 -2.98 -0.39 5.38
N ARG A 85 -4.21 0.15 5.42
CA ARG A 85 -4.47 1.55 5.82
C ARG A 85 -4.15 1.78 7.29
N ILE A 86 -4.57 0.89 8.18
CA ILE A 86 -4.24 0.95 9.61
C ILE A 86 -2.72 0.92 9.79
N GLY A 87 -2.01 -0.01 9.13
CA GLY A 87 -0.55 -0.07 9.18
C GLY A 87 0.12 1.23 8.73
N SER A 88 -0.38 1.85 7.67
CA SER A 88 0.12 3.15 7.18
C SER A 88 -0.10 4.28 8.19
N THR A 89 -1.30 4.37 8.78
CA THR A 89 -1.62 5.36 9.82
C THR A 89 -0.73 5.19 11.05
N VAL A 90 -0.55 3.94 11.51
CA VAL A 90 0.34 3.60 12.63
C VAL A 90 1.77 4.03 12.31
N ASN A 91 2.28 3.70 11.12
CA ASN A 91 3.61 4.10 10.69
C ASN A 91 3.79 5.63 10.66
N MET A 92 2.85 6.38 10.09
CA MET A 92 2.93 7.85 9.99
C MET A 92 2.93 8.53 11.37
N ASN A 93 2.18 8.01 12.33
CA ASN A 93 2.08 8.60 13.67
C ASN A 93 3.21 8.16 14.61
N ILE A 94 3.64 6.90 14.53
CA ILE A 94 4.62 6.34 15.46
C ILE A 94 6.06 6.64 15.03
N MET A 95 6.37 6.67 13.72
CA MET A 95 7.76 6.83 13.27
C MET A 95 8.41 8.15 13.71
N GLY A 96 7.63 9.24 13.76
CA GLY A 96 8.13 10.52 14.26
C GLY A 96 8.54 10.44 15.73
N TRP A 97 7.72 9.76 16.55
CA TRP A 97 8.00 9.55 17.97
C TRP A 97 9.18 8.58 18.20
N ILE A 98 9.28 7.51 17.42
CA ILE A 98 10.45 6.60 17.49
C ILE A 98 11.72 7.37 17.16
N TYR A 99 11.71 8.17 16.09
CA TYR A 99 12.89 8.95 15.69
C TYR A 99 13.34 9.90 16.80
N SER A 100 12.41 10.65 17.42
CA SER A 100 12.78 11.58 18.51
C SER A 100 13.36 10.85 19.72
N ARG A 101 12.79 9.69 20.10
CA ARG A 101 13.33 8.90 21.23
C ARG A 101 14.70 8.32 20.93
N VAL A 102 14.93 7.86 19.71
CA VAL A 102 16.24 7.36 19.29
C VAL A 102 17.26 8.51 19.25
N GLN A 103 16.83 9.71 18.86
CA GLN A 103 17.67 10.91 18.91
C GLN A 103 18.06 11.27 20.34
N ASP A 104 17.12 11.24 21.28
CA ASP A 104 17.38 11.51 22.70
C ASP A 104 18.38 10.51 23.30
N LEU A 105 18.30 9.23 22.89
CA LEU A 105 19.21 8.17 23.34
C LEU A 105 20.63 8.31 22.79
N LEU A 106 20.77 8.73 21.53
CA LEU A 106 22.08 8.88 20.87
C LEU A 106 22.72 10.25 21.10
N GLY A 107 21.94 11.26 21.51
CA GLY A 107 22.42 12.62 21.75
C GLY A 107 22.78 13.41 20.48
N HIS A 108 22.59 12.84 19.28
CA HIS A 108 22.83 13.50 18.01
C HIS A 108 21.79 13.12 16.95
N ALA A 109 21.42 14.10 16.11
CA ALA A 109 20.61 13.85 14.92
C ALA A 109 21.54 13.44 13.77
N GLY A 110 21.31 12.28 13.16
CA GLY A 110 22.15 11.85 12.04
C GLY A 110 21.70 10.54 11.37
N PRO A 111 22.51 10.04 10.42
CA PRO A 111 22.26 8.79 9.68
C PRO A 111 22.09 7.59 10.63
N SER A 112 22.86 7.54 11.72
CA SER A 112 22.77 6.49 12.73
C SER A 112 21.42 6.47 13.45
N THR A 113 20.84 7.65 13.74
CA THR A 113 19.51 7.80 14.34
C THR A 113 18.43 7.27 13.39
N LEU A 114 18.54 7.62 12.11
CA LEU A 114 17.63 7.14 11.07
C LEU A 114 17.72 5.62 10.90
N GLY A 115 18.92 5.08 10.79
CA GLY A 115 19.14 3.64 10.61
C GLY A 115 18.64 2.82 11.81
N LEU A 116 18.84 3.30 13.04
CA LEU A 116 18.33 2.63 14.23
C LEU A 116 16.80 2.70 14.34
N ALA A 117 16.20 3.86 14.02
CA ALA A 117 14.74 3.98 13.94
C ALA A 117 14.14 3.03 12.88
N LEU A 118 14.80 2.89 11.72
CA LEU A 118 14.40 1.93 10.68
C LEU A 118 14.55 0.48 11.13
N LEU A 119 15.59 0.16 11.90
CA LEU A 119 15.79 -1.18 12.47
C LEU A 119 14.66 -1.56 13.44
N ILE A 120 14.24 -0.61 14.30
CA ILE A 120 13.07 -0.77 15.17
C ILE A 120 11.82 -0.98 14.33
N GLY A 121 11.63 -0.20 13.26
CA GLY A 121 10.57 -0.43 12.28
C GLY A 121 10.58 -1.85 11.68
N GLY A 122 11.77 -2.40 11.44
CA GLY A 122 11.99 -3.76 10.94
C GLY A 122 11.40 -4.87 11.82
N VAL A 123 11.11 -4.60 13.11
CA VAL A 123 10.39 -5.55 13.99
C VAL A 123 9.02 -5.92 13.40
N THR A 124 8.34 -4.97 12.74
CA THR A 124 7.06 -5.23 12.07
C THR A 124 7.20 -6.23 10.91
N CYS A 125 8.34 -6.23 10.21
CA CYS A 125 8.63 -7.20 9.16
C CYS A 125 8.88 -8.60 9.74
N VAL A 126 9.49 -8.70 10.93
CA VAL A 126 9.64 -9.97 11.65
C VAL A 126 8.28 -10.51 12.06
N PHE A 127 7.42 -9.66 12.63
CA PHE A 127 6.05 -10.03 12.97
C PHE A 127 5.26 -10.53 11.74
N SER A 128 5.35 -9.84 10.61
CA SER A 128 4.74 -10.26 9.35
C SER A 128 5.24 -11.65 8.91
N LEU A 129 6.54 -11.93 9.02
CA LEU A 129 7.12 -13.23 8.68
C LEU A 129 6.60 -14.32 9.62
N SER A 130 6.47 -14.04 10.92
CA SER A 130 5.86 -14.96 11.89
C SER A 130 4.41 -15.29 11.52
N CYS A 131 3.60 -14.29 11.15
CA CYS A 131 2.24 -14.52 10.66
C CYS A 131 2.22 -15.38 9.39
N ALA A 132 3.13 -15.13 8.44
CA ALA A 132 3.25 -15.95 7.24
C ALA A 132 3.61 -17.42 7.55
N LEU A 133 4.48 -17.65 8.54
CA LEU A 133 4.81 -19.00 9.04
C LEU A 133 3.63 -19.69 9.73
N VAL A 134 2.81 -18.95 10.48
CA VAL A 134 1.58 -19.51 11.07
C VAL A 134 0.59 -19.90 9.98
N LEU A 135 0.38 -19.03 8.99
CA LEU A 135 -0.46 -19.34 7.82
C LEU A 135 0.05 -20.57 7.07
N ALA A 136 1.37 -20.71 6.89
CA ALA A 136 2.01 -21.91 6.35
C ALA A 136 1.54 -23.19 7.01
N TYR A 137 1.58 -23.15 8.33
CA TYR A 137 1.36 -24.31 9.17
C TYR A 137 -0.12 -24.69 9.14
N LEU A 138 -1.01 -23.69 9.26
CA LEU A 138 -2.45 -23.87 9.17
C LEU A 138 -2.87 -24.42 7.80
N ASP A 139 -2.29 -23.90 6.72
CA ASP A 139 -2.62 -24.33 5.36
C ASP A 139 -2.12 -25.76 5.08
N ARG A 140 -0.88 -26.10 5.45
CA ARG A 140 -0.37 -27.49 5.40
C ARG A 140 -1.18 -28.45 6.25
N ARG A 141 -1.74 -27.97 7.37
CA ARG A 141 -2.63 -28.78 8.20
C ARG A 141 -3.99 -28.97 7.51
N ALA A 142 -4.54 -27.92 6.92
CA ALA A 142 -5.80 -27.99 6.18
C ALA A 142 -5.69 -28.91 4.95
N GLU A 143 -4.59 -28.85 4.21
CA GLU A 143 -4.33 -29.71 3.04
C GLU A 143 -4.29 -31.20 3.42
N ARG A 144 -3.61 -31.54 4.52
CA ARG A 144 -3.58 -32.92 5.05
C ARG A 144 -4.93 -33.42 5.53
N LEU A 145 -5.79 -32.54 6.05
CA LEU A 145 -7.10 -32.91 6.58
C LEU A 145 -8.19 -32.97 5.50
N LEU A 146 -8.10 -32.13 4.47
CA LEU A 146 -9.14 -31.96 3.47
C LEU A 146 -8.83 -32.66 2.14
N CYS A 147 -7.66 -33.30 1.99
CA CYS A 147 -7.16 -33.85 0.71
C CYS A 147 -7.42 -32.89 -0.45
N LYS A 148 -7.25 -31.60 -0.21
CA LYS A 148 -7.60 -30.55 -1.16
C LYS A 148 -6.63 -30.71 -2.32
N GLU A 149 -7.11 -31.16 -3.49
CA GLU A 149 -6.32 -31.05 -4.71
C GLU A 149 -5.99 -29.56 -4.84
N GLN A 150 -4.73 -29.19 -4.63
CA GLN A 150 -4.24 -27.91 -5.08
C GLN A 150 -4.65 -27.83 -6.54
N GLY A 151 -5.49 -26.84 -6.86
CA GLY A 151 -5.72 -26.44 -8.24
C GLY A 151 -4.36 -26.08 -8.81
N LYS A 152 -3.65 -27.08 -9.35
CA LYS A 152 -2.48 -26.91 -10.19
C LYS A 152 -3.00 -26.08 -11.34
N THR A 153 -2.86 -24.77 -11.25
CA THR A 153 -2.83 -23.90 -12.41
C THR A 153 -1.53 -24.25 -13.14
N GLY A 154 -1.50 -25.44 -13.76
CA GLY A 154 -0.41 -25.92 -14.60
C GLY A 154 -0.41 -25.23 -15.96
N GLU A 155 -1.37 -24.34 -16.18
CA GLU A 155 -1.35 -23.44 -17.33
C GLU A 155 -0.32 -22.35 -17.07
N VAL A 156 0.84 -22.53 -17.68
CA VAL A 156 1.86 -21.49 -17.79
C VAL A 156 1.24 -20.39 -18.66
N ILE A 157 0.63 -19.40 -18.00
CA ILE A 157 0.03 -18.23 -18.67
C ILE A 157 1.08 -17.64 -19.60
N LYS A 158 0.81 -17.65 -20.91
CA LYS A 158 1.73 -17.11 -21.89
C LYS A 158 1.47 -15.62 -21.98
N LEU A 159 2.53 -14.83 -22.15
CA LEU A 159 2.39 -13.37 -22.34
C LEU A 159 1.57 -13.01 -23.59
N THR A 160 1.43 -13.94 -24.53
CA THR A 160 0.59 -13.83 -25.72
C THR A 160 -0.90 -13.74 -25.39
N ASP A 161 -1.34 -14.35 -24.29
CA ASP A 161 -2.76 -14.46 -23.91
C ASP A 161 -3.34 -13.09 -23.49
N VAL A 162 -2.48 -12.11 -23.22
CA VAL A 162 -2.87 -10.72 -22.95
C VAL A 162 -3.49 -10.04 -24.17
N LYS A 163 -3.14 -10.48 -25.39
CA LYS A 163 -3.69 -9.92 -26.63
C LYS A 163 -5.13 -10.37 -26.91
N ASP A 164 -5.55 -11.48 -26.30
CA ASP A 164 -6.89 -12.05 -26.48
C ASP A 164 -7.92 -11.45 -25.51
N PHE A 165 -7.52 -10.49 -24.68
CA PHE A 165 -8.43 -9.82 -23.75
C PHE A 165 -9.44 -8.93 -24.48
N SER A 166 -10.69 -8.98 -24.01
CA SER A 166 -11.77 -8.15 -24.56
C SER A 166 -11.49 -6.67 -24.38
N LEU A 167 -12.04 -5.84 -25.29
CA LEU A 167 -11.94 -4.38 -25.20
C LEU A 167 -12.46 -3.85 -23.86
N SER A 168 -13.49 -4.48 -23.29
CA SER A 168 -14.03 -4.13 -21.98
C SER A 168 -13.00 -4.30 -20.86
N LEU A 169 -12.18 -5.36 -20.89
CA LEU A 169 -11.11 -5.57 -19.90
C LEU A 169 -9.98 -4.54 -20.07
N TRP A 170 -9.60 -4.23 -21.31
CA TRP A 170 -8.63 -3.18 -21.61
C TRP A 170 -9.07 -1.81 -21.09
N LEU A 171 -10.34 -1.45 -21.28
CA LEU A 171 -10.91 -0.21 -20.75
C LEU A 171 -10.83 -0.15 -19.22
N ILE A 172 -11.12 -1.25 -18.52
CA ILE A 172 -10.99 -1.32 -17.06
C ILE A 172 -9.53 -1.09 -16.64
N PHE A 173 -8.56 -1.69 -17.31
CA PHE A 173 -7.14 -1.45 -16.99
C PHE A 173 -6.74 0.01 -17.17
N VAL A 174 -7.16 0.65 -18.25
CA VAL A 174 -6.88 2.08 -18.48
C VAL A 174 -7.49 2.94 -17.37
N ILE A 175 -8.76 2.70 -17.02
CA ILE A 175 -9.43 3.43 -15.93
C ILE A 175 -8.67 3.25 -14.61
N CYS A 176 -8.26 2.02 -14.27
CA CYS A 176 -7.50 1.75 -13.06
C CYS A 176 -6.15 2.48 -13.03
N VAL A 177 -5.38 2.44 -14.12
CA VAL A 177 -4.08 3.12 -14.22
C VAL A 177 -4.25 4.63 -14.09
N CYS A 178 -5.20 5.23 -14.81
CA CYS A 178 -5.49 6.66 -14.71
C CYS A 178 -5.94 7.06 -13.30
N TYR A 179 -6.79 6.24 -12.67
CA TYR A 179 -7.26 6.49 -11.31
C TYR A 179 -6.10 6.47 -10.30
N TYR A 180 -5.23 5.46 -10.37
CA TYR A 180 -4.06 5.38 -9.50
C TYR A 180 -3.05 6.50 -9.75
N ALA A 181 -2.87 6.92 -11.01
CA ALA A 181 -2.00 8.03 -11.36
C ALA A 181 -2.46 9.36 -10.73
N ALA A 182 -3.77 9.56 -10.49
CA ALA A 182 -4.28 10.73 -9.78
C ALA A 182 -4.15 10.59 -8.25
N VAL A 183 -4.45 9.41 -7.70
CA VAL A 183 -4.55 9.21 -6.25
C VAL A 183 -3.19 9.08 -5.57
N PHE A 184 -2.22 8.36 -6.14
CA PHE A 184 -0.93 8.13 -5.50
C PHE A 184 -0.11 9.41 -5.25
N PRO A 185 -0.01 10.36 -6.19
CA PRO A 185 0.68 11.62 -5.94
C PRO A 185 0.04 12.42 -4.82
N PHE A 186 -1.30 12.48 -4.74
CA PHE A 186 -1.99 13.19 -3.67
C PHE A 186 -1.67 12.58 -2.30
N ILE A 187 -1.71 11.25 -2.19
CA ILE A 187 -1.40 10.56 -0.94
C ILE A 187 0.08 10.75 -0.55
N GLY A 188 0.99 10.66 -1.51
CA GLY A 188 2.44 10.75 -1.28
C GLY A 188 2.92 12.16 -0.99
N LEU A 189 2.34 13.17 -1.63
CA LEU A 189 2.74 14.58 -1.50
C LEU A 189 1.79 15.39 -0.61
N GLY A 190 0.68 14.81 -0.13
CA GLY A 190 -0.36 15.50 0.62
C GLY A 190 0.17 16.26 1.83
N LYS A 191 1.07 15.64 2.61
CA LYS A 191 1.72 16.31 3.74
C LYS A 191 2.46 17.58 3.30
N VAL A 192 3.28 17.51 2.25
CA VAL A 192 4.04 18.64 1.73
C VAL A 192 3.11 19.72 1.19
N PHE A 193 2.06 19.30 0.47
CA PHE A 193 1.02 20.21 -0.01
C PHE A 193 0.37 21.00 1.13
N PHE A 194 0.01 20.35 2.24
CA PHE A 194 -0.58 21.03 3.40
C PHE A 194 0.41 21.99 4.11
N ILE A 195 1.68 21.63 4.21
CA ILE A 195 2.73 22.50 4.78
C ILE A 195 2.94 23.74 3.90
N GLU A 196 3.19 23.54 2.60
CA GLU A 196 3.54 24.64 1.69
C GLU A 196 2.35 25.56 1.41
N LYS A 197 1.15 24.99 1.20
CA LYS A 197 -0.03 25.75 0.78
C LYS A 197 -0.80 26.37 1.93
N PHE A 198 -1.01 25.62 3.02
CA PHE A 198 -1.83 26.05 4.16
C PHE A 198 -0.99 26.48 5.38
N ARG A 199 0.35 26.40 5.29
CA ARG A 199 1.29 26.79 6.36
C ARG A 199 1.06 26.05 7.69
N PHE A 200 0.55 24.82 7.61
CA PHE A 200 0.41 23.95 8.78
C PHE A 200 1.76 23.45 9.28
N SER A 201 1.85 23.18 10.59
CA SER A 201 3.02 22.52 11.16
C SER A 201 3.17 21.09 10.59
N PRO A 202 4.40 20.52 10.59
CA PRO A 202 4.62 19.16 10.10
C PRO A 202 3.77 18.10 10.80
N GLN A 203 3.42 18.31 12.07
CA GLN A 203 2.59 17.45 12.89
C GLN A 203 1.11 17.55 12.47
N GLU A 204 0.58 18.77 12.34
CA GLU A 204 -0.80 19.01 11.88
C GLU A 204 -1.02 18.52 10.45
N ALA A 205 -0.08 18.81 9.55
CA ALA A 205 -0.13 18.33 8.16
C ALA A 205 -0.11 16.79 8.08
N SER A 206 0.68 16.14 8.95
CA SER A 206 0.69 14.68 9.06
C SER A 206 -0.64 14.14 9.59
N ALA A 207 -1.20 14.77 10.61
CA ALA A 207 -2.50 14.40 11.17
C ALA A 207 -3.61 14.50 10.11
N ILE A 208 -3.69 15.61 9.39
CA ILE A 208 -4.67 15.82 8.31
C ILE A 208 -4.50 14.79 7.19
N ASN A 209 -3.26 14.54 6.74
CA ASN A 209 -3.01 13.54 5.71
C ASN A 209 -3.42 12.12 6.16
N SER A 210 -3.28 11.81 7.46
CA SER A 210 -3.68 10.52 8.03
C SER A 210 -5.20 10.32 8.11
N ILE A 211 -6.01 11.40 8.13
CA ILE A 211 -7.49 11.31 8.14
C ILE A 211 -7.99 10.51 6.94
N VAL A 212 -7.38 10.69 5.76
CA VAL A 212 -7.76 9.95 4.54
C VAL A 212 -7.64 8.44 4.76
N TYR A 213 -6.58 8.01 5.44
CA TYR A 213 -6.37 6.59 5.77
C TYR A 213 -7.31 6.11 6.88
N ILE A 214 -7.55 6.95 7.89
CA ILE A 214 -8.45 6.63 9.02
C ILE A 214 -9.89 6.43 8.54
N ILE A 215 -10.39 7.28 7.63
CA ILE A 215 -11.71 7.12 7.04
C ILE A 215 -11.73 5.92 6.07
N SER A 216 -10.69 5.76 5.25
CA SER A 216 -10.61 4.65 4.30
C SER A 216 -10.58 3.28 4.98
N ALA A 217 -9.98 3.15 6.17
CA ALA A 217 -9.86 1.88 6.88
C ALA A 217 -11.22 1.20 7.16
N PRO A 218 -12.20 1.79 7.87
CA PRO A 218 -13.51 1.19 8.08
C PRO A 218 -14.39 1.21 6.81
N MET A 219 -14.20 2.19 5.92
CA MET A 219 -15.02 2.26 4.70
C MET A 219 -14.68 1.15 3.68
N SER A 220 -13.44 0.67 3.65
CA SER A 220 -13.01 -0.40 2.73
C SER A 220 -13.80 -1.72 2.91
N PRO A 221 -13.95 -2.30 4.12
CA PRO A 221 -14.77 -3.49 4.32
C PRO A 221 -16.26 -3.20 4.15
N VAL A 222 -16.74 -2.00 4.52
CA VAL A 222 -18.15 -1.61 4.30
C VAL A 222 -18.47 -1.60 2.81
N PHE A 223 -17.67 -0.94 1.99
CA PHE A 223 -17.86 -0.97 0.53
C PHE A 223 -17.62 -2.36 -0.05
N GLY A 224 -16.67 -3.14 0.48
CA GLY A 224 -16.50 -4.54 0.11
C GLY A 224 -17.79 -5.35 0.28
N LEU A 225 -18.44 -5.24 1.44
CA LEU A 225 -19.74 -5.87 1.72
C LEU A 225 -20.86 -5.36 0.81
N LEU A 226 -20.91 -4.04 0.56
CA LEU A 226 -21.95 -3.44 -0.27
C LEU A 226 -21.82 -3.90 -1.72
N VAL A 227 -20.60 -3.94 -2.25
CA VAL A 227 -20.32 -4.44 -3.61
C VAL A 227 -20.66 -5.92 -3.71
N ASP A 228 -20.31 -6.72 -2.70
CA ASP A 228 -20.65 -8.15 -2.65
C ASP A 228 -22.17 -8.40 -2.60
N LYS A 229 -22.94 -7.55 -1.90
CA LYS A 229 -24.41 -7.67 -1.80
C LYS A 229 -25.14 -7.16 -3.04
N VAL A 230 -24.74 -6.00 -3.57
CA VAL A 230 -25.44 -5.32 -4.68
C VAL A 230 -24.96 -5.84 -6.04
N GLY A 231 -23.72 -6.32 -6.12
CA GLY A 231 -23.05 -6.63 -7.37
C GLY A 231 -22.78 -5.38 -8.21
N LYS A 232 -22.72 -5.56 -9.53
CA LYS A 232 -22.53 -4.49 -10.53
C LYS A 232 -21.26 -3.66 -10.29
N ASN A 233 -20.12 -4.33 -10.15
CA ASN A 233 -18.81 -3.74 -9.85
C ASN A 233 -18.47 -2.52 -10.74
N ILE A 234 -18.86 -2.54 -12.01
CA ILE A 234 -18.61 -1.44 -12.95
C ILE A 234 -19.28 -0.13 -12.50
N ILE A 235 -20.50 -0.19 -11.94
CA ILE A 235 -21.21 1.01 -11.46
C ILE A 235 -20.44 1.63 -10.28
N TRP A 236 -19.96 0.80 -9.35
CA TRP A 236 -19.15 1.26 -8.23
C TRP A 236 -17.85 1.94 -8.68
N VAL A 237 -17.19 1.38 -9.71
CA VAL A 237 -16.01 1.99 -10.33
C VAL A 237 -16.35 3.35 -10.95
N LEU A 238 -17.45 3.46 -11.71
CA LEU A 238 -17.88 4.73 -12.31
C LEU A 238 -18.21 5.78 -11.24
N CYS A 239 -18.94 5.42 -10.19
CA CYS A 239 -19.22 6.30 -9.06
C CYS A 239 -17.93 6.79 -8.38
N ALA A 240 -16.95 5.92 -8.19
CA ALA A 240 -15.66 6.28 -7.61
C ALA A 240 -14.90 7.28 -8.50
N VAL A 241 -14.86 7.07 -9.81
CA VAL A 241 -14.21 7.99 -10.76
C VAL A 241 -14.86 9.37 -10.73
N VAL A 242 -16.20 9.44 -10.79
CA VAL A 242 -16.94 10.71 -10.74
C VAL A 242 -16.72 11.46 -9.43
N THR A 243 -16.77 10.75 -8.29
CA THR A 243 -16.56 11.34 -6.97
C THR A 243 -15.13 11.86 -6.79
N THR A 244 -14.14 11.12 -7.28
CA THR A 244 -12.73 11.54 -7.24
C THR A 244 -12.51 12.76 -8.13
N LEU A 245 -13.10 12.80 -9.33
CA LEU A 245 -13.03 13.97 -10.20
C LEU A 245 -13.65 15.20 -9.54
N ALA A 246 -14.83 15.07 -8.95
CA ALA A 246 -15.48 16.15 -8.21
C ALA A 246 -14.61 16.67 -7.06
N SER A 247 -13.98 15.76 -6.31
CA SER A 247 -13.05 16.13 -5.22
C SER A 247 -11.83 16.91 -5.71
N HIS A 248 -11.25 16.52 -6.85
CA HIS A 248 -10.09 17.23 -7.42
C HIS A 248 -10.48 18.61 -7.96
N ILE A 249 -11.66 18.74 -8.58
CA ILE A 249 -12.21 20.02 -9.02
C ILE A 249 -12.47 20.93 -7.81
N LEU A 250 -13.03 20.41 -6.73
CA LEU A 250 -13.25 21.18 -5.50
C LEU A 250 -11.92 21.69 -4.92
N LEU A 251 -10.91 20.81 -4.85
CA LEU A 251 -9.58 21.17 -4.35
C LEU A 251 -8.91 22.23 -5.23
N SER A 252 -9.04 22.13 -6.56
CA SER A 252 -8.49 23.13 -7.49
C SER A 252 -9.20 24.48 -7.34
N LEU A 253 -10.53 24.49 -7.17
CA LEU A 253 -11.30 25.70 -6.92
C LEU A 253 -10.91 26.37 -5.60
N ILE A 254 -10.72 25.61 -4.52
CA ILE A 254 -10.21 26.13 -3.24
C ILE A 254 -8.83 26.75 -3.43
N ALA A 255 -7.94 26.07 -4.17
CA ALA A 255 -6.60 26.60 -4.43
C ALA A 255 -6.62 27.92 -5.22
N ILE A 256 -7.51 28.05 -6.20
CA ILE A 256 -7.72 29.27 -6.99
C ILE A 256 -8.30 30.38 -6.10
N PHE A 257 -9.30 30.07 -5.28
CA PHE A 257 -9.95 31.04 -4.39
C PHE A 257 -8.98 31.57 -3.32
N CYS A 258 -8.16 30.71 -2.72
CA CYS A 258 -7.11 31.12 -1.79
C CYS A 258 -6.03 31.98 -2.47
N ILE A 259 -5.70 31.73 -3.75
CA ILE A 259 -4.79 32.62 -4.49
C ILE A 259 -5.45 33.97 -4.72
N TYR A 260 -6.72 34.01 -5.13
CA TYR A 260 -7.45 35.26 -5.33
C TYR A 260 -7.59 36.08 -4.04
N LEU A 261 -7.92 35.46 -2.91
CA LEU A 261 -8.01 36.12 -1.61
C LEU A 261 -6.64 36.48 -1.02
N GLY A 262 -5.65 35.60 -1.15
CA GLY A 262 -4.27 35.88 -0.73
C GLY A 262 -3.64 37.02 -1.53
N CYS A 263 -3.94 37.11 -2.83
CA CYS A 263 -3.55 38.23 -3.68
C CYS A 263 -4.32 39.51 -3.30
N LYS A 264 -5.58 39.39 -2.90
CA LYS A 264 -6.36 40.53 -2.37
C LYS A 264 -5.81 41.05 -1.04
N HIS A 265 -5.35 40.16 -0.16
CA HIS A 265 -4.73 40.54 1.11
C HIS A 265 -3.29 41.08 0.93
N SER A 266 -2.52 40.57 -0.05
CA SER A 266 -1.20 41.13 -0.38
C SER A 266 -1.30 42.50 -1.07
N LEU A 267 -2.35 42.75 -1.87
CA LEU A 267 -2.61 44.08 -2.46
C LEU A 267 -3.15 45.12 -1.46
N GLN A 268 -3.65 44.71 -0.29
CA GLN A 268 -4.03 45.64 0.79
C GLN A 268 -2.88 45.93 1.76
N CYS A 269 -1.75 45.23 1.64
CA CYS A 269 -0.52 45.43 2.42
C CYS A 269 0.63 46.06 1.61
N MET A 270 0.36 46.57 0.41
CA MET A 270 1.21 47.50 -0.35
C MET A 270 0.54 48.87 -0.40
#